data_AF-A0A0C3P6Z2-F1
#
_entry.id   AF-A0A0C3P6Z2-F1
#
_cell.length_a   1.000
_cell.length_b   1.000
_cell.length_c   1.000
_cell.angle_alpha   90.00
_cell.angle_beta   90.00
_cell.angle_gamma   90.00
#
_symmetry.space_group_name_H-M   'P 1'
#
loop_
_entity.id
_entity.type
_entity.pdbx_description
1 polymer ?
#
loop_
_entity_poly.entity_id
_entity_poly.type
_entity_poly.pdbx_seq_one_letter_code
_entity_poly.pdbx_strand_id
1 'polypeptide(L)'
;MKLTLRPEWRLWPINNFLGLLDLKTGVTITLLFAVFNKVAGVYGFISVLAGAGGSFAQLSLYLYSSVGLVALAWGLNAVKEENPKQTLYFAHLFFLDHILSTIWTLFFAVVWWVYTPHDGRRQANSPAQEAIKESANVSHPMTDAQLAAAANILWHEEKGTAVAVIVLSWFAKLYFALLLYSFAAHLRKGTYNTIRNFRLHQSSSAAYLPAYTEDEDNEDFHIPSLRTHHPNSTSPNIPDFVSAPGRSGRHSARQSRSSLGKIMIPLQENGDVLFEESGR
;
A
#
# COMPACT_ATOMS: atom_id res chain seq x y z
N MET A 1 -8.31 -1.88 50.25
CA MET A 1 -7.70 -2.62 49.11
C MET A 1 -8.17 -1.99 47.82
N LYS A 2 -7.28 -1.31 47.07
CA LYS A 2 -7.61 -0.73 45.76
C LYS A 2 -7.50 -1.86 44.73
N LEU A 3 -8.63 -2.43 44.33
CA LEU A 3 -8.74 -3.29 43.16
C LEU A 3 -8.55 -2.41 41.92
N THR A 4 -7.30 -2.16 41.53
CA THR A 4 -7.01 -1.65 40.20
C THR A 4 -7.23 -2.79 39.23
N LEU A 5 -8.45 -2.91 38.71
CA LEU A 5 -8.73 -3.68 37.50
C LEU A 5 -7.76 -3.15 36.43
N ARG A 6 -6.70 -3.91 36.14
CA ARG A 6 -5.84 -3.63 34.99
C ARG A 6 -6.67 -4.07 33.79
N PRO A 7 -7.16 -3.15 32.94
CA PRO A 7 -7.89 -3.58 31.76
C PRO A 7 -6.88 -4.23 30.82
N GLU A 8 -6.78 -5.55 30.89
CA GLU A 8 -6.02 -6.38 29.98
C GLU A 8 -6.79 -6.50 28.66
N TRP A 9 -6.92 -5.37 27.95
CA TRP A 9 -7.17 -5.40 26.51
C TRP A 9 -5.92 -5.98 25.84
N ARG A 10 -5.77 -7.30 26.00
CA ARG A 10 -4.70 -8.07 25.43
C ARG A 10 -5.11 -8.36 23.99
N LEU A 11 -5.06 -7.31 23.15
CA LEU A 11 -5.01 -7.50 21.71
C LEU A 11 -3.89 -8.51 21.47
N TRP A 12 -4.26 -9.69 20.97
CA TRP A 12 -3.28 -10.71 20.63
C TRP A 12 -2.39 -10.12 19.54
N PRO A 13 -1.12 -9.86 19.84
CA PRO A 13 -0.27 -9.20 18.88
C PRO A 13 -0.07 -10.14 17.69
N ILE A 14 -0.25 -9.58 16.49
CA ILE A 14 -0.04 -10.28 15.23
C ILE A 14 1.44 -10.65 15.14
N ASN A 15 1.74 -11.93 14.97
CA ASN A 15 3.12 -12.44 14.93
C ASN A 15 3.73 -12.38 13.51
N ASN A 16 2.90 -12.28 12.47
CA ASN A 16 3.33 -12.35 11.08
C ASN A 16 2.44 -11.50 10.16
N PHE A 17 3.01 -11.02 9.07
CA PHE A 17 2.26 -10.28 8.06
C PHE A 17 1.62 -11.26 7.07
N LEU A 18 0.29 -11.23 6.98
CA LEU A 18 -0.53 -12.14 6.16
C LEU A 18 -0.23 -13.64 6.38
N GLY A 19 0.30 -14.03 7.53
CA GLY A 19 0.81 -15.39 7.77
C GLY A 19 2.13 -15.72 7.07
N LEU A 20 2.51 -14.99 6.03
CA LEU A 20 3.57 -15.34 5.10
C LEU A 20 4.90 -14.62 5.34
N LEU A 21 4.88 -13.34 5.74
CA LEU A 21 6.10 -12.52 5.88
C LEU A 21 6.42 -12.21 7.35
N ASP A 22 7.70 -11.99 7.62
CA ASP A 22 8.15 -11.54 8.94
C ASP A 22 7.49 -10.21 9.33
N LEU A 23 7.29 -10.00 10.62
CA LEU A 23 6.55 -8.87 11.16
C LEU A 23 7.21 -7.54 10.78
N LYS A 24 8.54 -7.42 10.90
CA LYS A 24 9.27 -6.20 10.51
C LYS A 24 9.19 -5.93 9.02
N THR A 25 9.27 -6.98 8.19
CA THR A 25 9.09 -6.86 6.73
C THR A 25 7.68 -6.35 6.41
N GLY A 26 6.65 -6.90 7.05
CA GLY A 26 5.28 -6.43 6.88
C GLY A 26 5.06 -4.98 7.31
N VAL A 27 5.66 -4.57 8.43
CA VAL A 27 5.62 -3.18 8.89
C VAL A 27 6.33 -2.27 7.88
N THR A 28 7.48 -2.69 7.37
CA THR A 28 8.23 -1.91 6.37
C THR A 28 7.41 -1.74 5.09
N ILE A 29 6.80 -2.81 4.57
CA ILE A 29 5.90 -2.76 3.40
C ILE A 29 4.73 -1.80 3.66
N THR A 30 4.12 -1.89 4.85
CA THR A 30 3.04 -0.99 5.29
C THR A 30 3.46 0.47 5.23
N LEU A 31 4.65 0.79 5.75
CA LEU A 31 5.18 2.16 5.73
C LEU A 31 5.49 2.64 4.32
N LEU A 32 6.00 1.78 3.45
CA LEU A 32 6.24 2.12 2.05
C LEU A 32 4.94 2.47 1.32
N PHE A 33 3.88 1.67 1.50
CA PHE A 33 2.55 2.01 0.96
C PHE A 33 2.04 3.35 1.50
N ALA A 34 2.24 3.61 2.80
CA ALA A 34 1.85 4.87 3.40
C ALA A 34 2.64 6.07 2.81
N VAL A 35 3.94 5.90 2.56
CA VAL A 35 4.77 6.92 1.92
C VAL A 35 4.27 7.22 0.51
N PHE A 36 4.02 6.20 -0.31
CA PHE A 36 3.47 6.38 -1.66
C PHE A 36 2.14 7.15 -1.62
N ASN A 37 1.25 6.79 -0.70
CA ASN A 37 -0.03 7.48 -0.53
C ASN A 37 0.15 8.96 -0.14
N LYS A 38 1.09 9.29 0.76
CA LYS A 38 1.34 10.69 1.17
C LYS A 38 2.03 11.51 0.08
N VAL A 39 2.97 10.90 -0.66
CA VAL A 39 3.65 11.55 -1.79
C VAL A 39 2.66 11.94 -2.89
N ALA A 40 1.65 11.11 -3.19
CA ALA A 40 0.57 11.49 -4.11
C ALA A 40 -0.17 12.77 -3.67
N GLY A 41 -0.40 12.93 -2.36
CA GLY A 41 -0.97 14.16 -1.79
C GLY A 41 -0.05 15.38 -1.94
N VAL A 42 1.27 15.21 -1.80
CA VAL A 42 2.26 16.28 -2.02
C VAL A 42 2.28 16.72 -3.50
N TYR A 43 2.14 15.80 -4.44
CA TYR A 43 1.99 16.18 -5.86
C TYR A 43 0.74 17.01 -6.11
N GLY A 44 -0.38 16.69 -5.45
CA GLY A 44 -1.59 17.52 -5.50
C GLY A 44 -1.39 18.92 -4.91
N PHE A 45 -0.54 19.07 -3.88
CA PHE A 45 -0.16 20.39 -3.36
C PHE A 45 0.51 21.24 -4.45
N ILE A 46 1.47 20.65 -5.17
CA ILE A 46 2.22 21.32 -6.23
C ILE A 46 1.28 21.75 -7.36
N SER A 47 0.29 20.92 -7.73
CA SER A 47 -0.65 21.29 -8.80
C SER A 47 -1.52 22.49 -8.43
N VAL A 48 -1.97 22.59 -7.19
CA VAL A 48 -2.71 23.78 -6.71
C VAL A 48 -1.83 25.04 -6.79
N LEU A 49 -0.56 24.95 -6.35
CA LEU A 49 0.38 26.05 -6.44
C LEU A 49 0.73 26.43 -7.89
N ALA A 50 0.72 25.46 -8.81
CA ALA A 50 0.93 25.68 -10.24
C ALA A 50 -0.28 26.31 -10.95
N GLY A 51 -1.34 26.68 -10.22
CA GLY A 51 -2.51 27.36 -10.77
C GLY A 51 -3.57 26.42 -11.34
N ALA A 52 -3.53 25.12 -11.02
CA ALA A 52 -4.58 24.17 -11.43
C ALA A 52 -5.95 24.45 -10.78
N GLY A 53 -6.02 25.42 -9.85
CA GLY A 53 -7.20 25.65 -9.01
C GLY A 53 -7.32 24.59 -7.93
N GLY A 54 -8.29 24.78 -7.03
CA GLY A 54 -8.60 23.81 -5.98
C GLY A 54 -9.45 24.43 -4.87
N SER A 55 -10.25 23.61 -4.21
CA SER A 55 -11.02 24.04 -3.04
C SER A 55 -10.11 24.14 -1.80
N PHE A 56 -10.53 24.94 -0.81
CA PHE A 56 -9.86 24.99 0.49
C PHE A 56 -9.74 23.59 1.13
N ALA A 57 -10.74 22.74 0.93
CA ALA A 57 -10.73 21.37 1.42
C ALA A 57 -9.61 20.54 0.76
N GLN A 58 -9.41 20.67 -0.55
CA GLN A 58 -8.29 19.99 -1.25
C GLN A 58 -6.93 20.49 -0.75
N LEU A 59 -6.76 21.81 -0.59
CA LEU A 59 -5.53 22.39 -0.05
C LEU A 59 -5.21 21.86 1.34
N SER A 60 -6.22 21.78 2.22
CA SER A 60 -6.06 21.27 3.59
C SER A 60 -5.60 19.80 3.60
N LEU A 61 -6.10 18.98 2.67
CA LEU A 61 -5.72 17.58 2.53
C LEU A 61 -4.27 17.40 2.08
N TYR A 62 -3.83 18.26 1.16
CA TYR A 62 -2.47 18.23 0.63
C TYR A 62 -1.45 18.71 1.67
N LEU A 63 -1.79 19.75 2.44
CA LEU A 63 -0.96 20.21 3.56
C LEU A 63 -0.87 19.14 4.66
N TYR A 64 -1.99 18.52 5.02
CA TYR A 64 -2.04 17.38 5.93
C TYR A 64 -1.14 16.23 5.46
N SER A 65 -1.13 15.95 4.15
CA SER A 65 -0.28 14.89 3.58
C SER A 65 1.21 15.21 3.70
N SER A 66 1.58 16.47 3.58
CA SER A 66 2.96 16.95 3.76
C SER A 66 3.44 16.76 5.20
N VAL A 67 2.62 17.11 6.19
CA VAL A 67 2.90 16.86 7.61
C VAL A 67 2.98 15.35 7.89
N GLY A 68 2.06 14.57 7.29
CA GLY A 68 2.07 13.12 7.38
C GLY A 68 3.37 12.49 6.86
N LEU A 69 4.00 13.06 5.84
CA LEU A 69 5.27 12.57 5.30
C LEU A 69 6.42 12.72 6.31
N VAL A 70 6.46 13.82 7.06
CA VAL A 70 7.45 14.01 8.14
C VAL A 70 7.24 12.96 9.25
N ALA A 71 5.99 12.72 9.64
CA ALA A 71 5.66 11.68 10.61
C ALA A 71 6.05 10.27 10.12
N LEU A 72 5.86 9.98 8.82
CA LEU A 72 6.28 8.71 8.21
C LEU A 72 7.79 8.55 8.16
N ALA A 73 8.55 9.60 7.85
CA ALA A 73 10.01 9.55 7.87
C ALA A 73 10.53 9.25 9.29
N TRP A 74 9.92 9.88 10.31
CA TRP A 74 10.21 9.56 11.70
C TRP A 74 9.83 8.12 12.08
N GLY A 75 8.65 7.65 11.67
CA GLY A 75 8.18 6.29 11.90
C GLY A 75 9.06 5.21 11.26
N LEU A 76 9.54 5.46 10.04
CA LEU A 76 10.50 4.59 9.35
C LEU A 76 11.80 4.45 10.15
N ASN A 77 12.35 5.56 10.66
CA ASN A 77 13.54 5.52 11.51
C ASN A 77 13.27 4.77 12.82
N ALA A 78 12.14 5.03 13.49
CA ALA A 78 11.76 4.35 14.73
C ALA A 78 11.66 2.81 14.55
N VAL A 79 11.07 2.36 13.44
CA VAL A 79 10.97 0.93 13.09
C VAL A 79 12.33 0.34 12.71
N LYS A 80 13.17 1.10 11.99
CA LYS A 80 14.52 0.67 11.62
C LYS A 80 15.40 0.44 12.84
N GLU A 81 15.36 1.37 13.79
CA GLU A 81 16.08 1.32 15.08
C GLU A 81 15.48 0.33 16.08
N GLU A 82 14.32 -0.27 15.77
CA GLU A 82 13.63 -1.22 16.65
C GLU A 82 13.33 -0.62 18.05
N ASN A 83 13.12 0.70 18.11
CA ASN A 83 12.87 1.40 19.37
C ASN A 83 11.40 1.22 19.80
N PRO A 84 11.12 0.52 20.93
CA PRO A 84 9.75 0.17 21.32
C PRO A 84 8.88 1.39 21.64
N LYS A 85 9.45 2.42 22.26
CA LYS A 85 8.69 3.62 22.67
C LYS A 85 8.33 4.47 21.46
N GLN A 86 9.31 4.77 20.62
CA GLN A 86 9.08 5.57 19.42
C GLN A 86 8.14 4.87 18.44
N THR A 87 8.31 3.55 18.24
CA THR A 87 7.41 2.76 17.40
C THR A 87 5.98 2.76 17.93
N LEU A 88 5.78 2.68 19.25
CA LEU A 88 4.44 2.75 19.84
C LEU A 88 3.81 4.14 19.65
N TYR A 89 4.54 5.23 19.87
CA TYR A 89 4.03 6.58 19.61
C TYR A 89 3.67 6.76 18.14
N PHE A 90 4.52 6.29 17.24
CA PHE A 90 4.25 6.31 15.81
C PHE A 90 3.00 5.47 15.45
N ALA A 91 2.77 4.32 16.09
CA ALA A 91 1.55 3.53 15.89
C ALA A 91 0.28 4.33 16.25
N HIS A 92 0.32 5.15 17.31
CA HIS A 92 -0.79 6.06 17.64
C HIS A 92 -0.97 7.14 16.59
N LEU A 93 0.11 7.74 16.08
CA LEU A 93 0.03 8.72 15.00
C LEU A 93 -0.54 8.11 13.72
N PHE A 94 -0.13 6.89 13.37
CA PHE A 94 -0.65 6.16 12.21
C PHE A 94 -2.14 5.81 12.37
N PHE A 95 -2.56 5.44 13.57
CA PHE A 95 -3.98 5.19 13.84
C PHE A 95 -4.81 6.48 13.80
N LEU A 96 -4.28 7.58 14.35
CA LEU A 96 -4.91 8.89 14.23
C LEU A 96 -5.01 9.34 12.77
N ASP A 97 -3.97 9.10 11.96
CA ASP A 97 -4.00 9.31 10.52
C ASP A 97 -5.12 8.51 9.84
N HIS A 98 -5.33 7.27 10.26
CA HIS A 98 -6.42 6.45 9.76
C HIS A 98 -7.80 6.98 10.14
N ILE A 99 -8.00 7.51 11.36
CA ILE A 99 -9.25 8.17 11.77
C ILE A 99 -9.52 9.40 10.89
N LEU A 100 -8.53 10.28 10.75
CA LEU A 100 -8.66 11.48 9.91
C LEU A 100 -8.94 11.11 8.46
N SER A 101 -8.23 10.11 7.93
CA SER A 101 -8.49 9.56 6.59
C SER A 101 -9.90 9.02 6.48
N THR A 102 -10.44 8.37 7.52
CA THR A 102 -11.80 7.82 7.52
C THR A 102 -12.85 8.92 7.43
N ILE A 103 -12.68 10.01 8.18
CA ILE A 103 -13.56 11.19 8.09
C ILE A 103 -13.58 11.72 6.66
N TRP A 104 -12.41 11.84 6.03
CA TRP A 104 -12.31 12.29 4.66
C TRP A 104 -12.92 11.31 3.65
N THR A 105 -12.68 10.01 3.82
CA THR A 105 -13.28 8.97 2.97
C THR A 105 -14.81 9.00 3.05
N LEU A 106 -15.38 9.23 4.24
CA LEU A 106 -16.83 9.38 4.41
C LEU A 106 -17.36 10.64 3.73
N PHE A 107 -16.68 11.77 3.92
CA PHE A 107 -17.02 13.01 3.22
C PHE A 107 -16.99 12.82 1.70
N PHE A 108 -15.90 12.23 1.18
CA PHE A 108 -15.77 11.90 -0.23
C PHE A 108 -16.90 10.97 -0.71
N ALA A 109 -17.21 9.92 0.05
CA ALA A 109 -18.25 8.96 -0.32
C ALA A 109 -19.61 9.65 -0.43
N VAL A 110 -19.97 10.53 0.50
CA VAL A 110 -21.23 11.28 0.45
C VAL A 110 -21.25 12.22 -0.75
N VAL A 111 -20.20 13.02 -0.94
CA VAL A 111 -20.10 13.96 -2.07
C VAL A 111 -20.18 13.23 -3.41
N TRP A 112 -19.43 12.13 -3.55
CA TRP A 112 -19.33 11.39 -4.78
C TRP A 112 -20.61 10.60 -5.08
N TRP A 113 -21.16 9.83 -4.12
CA TRP A 113 -22.34 9.00 -4.39
C TRP A 113 -23.68 9.75 -4.36
N VAL A 114 -23.80 10.81 -3.56
CA VAL A 114 -25.10 11.47 -3.34
C VAL A 114 -25.21 12.78 -4.11
N TYR A 115 -24.16 13.61 -4.10
CA TYR A 115 -24.23 14.97 -4.63
C TYR A 115 -23.63 15.14 -6.02
N THR A 116 -22.86 14.17 -6.52
CA THR A 116 -22.23 14.27 -7.84
C THR A 116 -23.13 13.61 -8.90
N PRO A 117 -23.56 14.34 -9.94
CA PRO A 117 -24.27 13.73 -11.06
C PRO A 117 -23.30 12.90 -11.91
N HIS A 118 -23.71 11.70 -12.29
CA HIS A 118 -22.91 10.75 -13.08
C HIS A 118 -23.33 10.78 -14.55
N ASP A 119 -23.35 11.97 -15.13
CA ASP A 119 -23.85 12.23 -16.49
C ASP A 119 -22.78 12.08 -17.59
N GLY A 120 -21.56 11.67 -17.23
CA GLY A 120 -20.46 11.42 -18.16
C GLY A 120 -19.88 12.69 -18.80
N ARG A 121 -20.29 13.87 -18.34
CA ARG A 121 -19.79 15.14 -18.88
C ARG A 121 -18.32 15.35 -18.55
N ARG A 122 -17.55 15.80 -19.54
CA ARG A 122 -16.17 16.25 -19.34
C ARG A 122 -16.18 17.62 -18.64
N GLN A 123 -15.90 17.60 -17.35
CA GLN A 123 -15.68 18.81 -16.55
C GLN A 123 -14.23 19.28 -16.75
N ALA A 124 -14.07 20.54 -17.16
CA ALA A 124 -12.77 21.19 -17.18
C ALA A 124 -12.51 21.77 -15.79
N ASN A 125 -11.41 21.36 -15.16
CA ASN A 125 -11.04 21.82 -13.82
C ASN A 125 -10.10 23.02 -13.83
N SER A 126 -9.69 23.50 -15.02
CA SER A 126 -8.84 24.68 -15.17
C SER A 126 -9.13 25.45 -16.46
N PRO A 127 -8.81 26.75 -16.53
CA PRO A 127 -8.96 27.55 -17.75
C PRO A 127 -8.16 26.98 -18.93
N ALA A 128 -7.02 26.35 -18.65
CA ALA A 128 -6.23 25.67 -19.67
C ALA A 128 -6.93 24.41 -20.21
N GLN A 129 -7.59 23.63 -19.34
CA GLN A 129 -8.38 22.48 -19.77
C GLN A 129 -9.62 22.90 -20.55
N GLU A 130 -10.22 24.04 -20.19
CA GLU A 130 -11.34 24.64 -20.91
C GLU A 130 -10.92 25.09 -22.31
N ALA A 131 -9.80 25.81 -22.44
CA ALA A 131 -9.23 26.19 -23.74
C ALA A 131 -8.87 24.97 -24.61
N ILE A 132 -8.37 23.87 -24.00
CA ILE A 132 -8.13 22.62 -24.73
C ILE A 132 -9.45 21.99 -25.17
N LYS A 133 -10.49 21.99 -24.32
CA LYS A 133 -11.81 21.45 -24.66
C LYS A 133 -12.46 22.24 -25.81
N GLU A 134 -12.32 23.56 -25.81
CA GLU A 134 -12.83 24.44 -26.86
C GLU A 134 -12.04 24.32 -28.17
N SER A 135 -10.71 24.18 -28.12
CA SER A 135 -9.86 24.04 -29.31
C SER A 135 -9.84 22.62 -29.88
N ALA A 136 -10.15 21.61 -29.06
CA ALA A 136 -10.32 20.24 -29.51
C ALA A 136 -11.67 20.12 -30.24
N ASN A 137 -11.64 20.36 -31.55
CA ASN A 137 -12.77 20.20 -32.47
C ASN A 137 -13.16 18.72 -32.65
N VAL A 138 -13.46 18.03 -31.55
CA VAL A 138 -13.81 16.61 -31.50
C VAL A 138 -15.29 16.50 -31.82
N SER A 139 -15.60 15.95 -32.99
CA SER A 139 -16.96 15.62 -33.40
C SER A 139 -17.63 14.73 -32.34
N HIS A 140 -18.75 15.19 -31.77
CA HIS A 140 -19.51 14.44 -30.78
C HIS A 140 -20.24 13.27 -31.45
N PRO A 141 -19.89 12.00 -31.18
CA PRO A 141 -20.58 10.85 -31.77
C PRO A 141 -21.96 10.59 -31.14
N MET A 142 -22.27 11.21 -30.01
CA MET A 142 -23.53 11.06 -29.26
C MET A 142 -24.03 12.42 -28.75
N THR A 143 -25.35 12.57 -28.68
CA THR A 143 -25.99 13.73 -28.03
C THR A 143 -25.78 13.71 -26.52
N ASP A 144 -25.85 14.87 -25.86
CA ASP A 144 -25.72 15.00 -24.40
C ASP A 144 -26.68 14.08 -23.62
N ALA A 145 -27.92 13.93 -24.11
CA ALA A 145 -28.91 13.08 -23.48
C ALA A 145 -28.54 11.59 -23.59
N GLN A 146 -28.05 11.16 -24.76
CA GLN A 146 -27.57 9.79 -24.97
C GLN A 146 -26.32 9.49 -24.14
N LEU A 147 -25.42 10.47 -24.02
CA LEU A 147 -24.22 10.36 -23.19
C LEU A 147 -24.59 10.18 -21.70
N ALA A 148 -25.51 11.00 -21.19
CA ALA A 148 -25.97 10.92 -19.81
C ALA A 148 -26.68 9.58 -19.52
N ALA A 149 -27.51 9.09 -20.45
CA ALA A 149 -28.16 7.79 -20.31
C ALA A 149 -27.13 6.64 -20.26
N ALA A 150 -26.17 6.64 -21.19
CA ALA A 150 -25.10 5.64 -21.23
C ALA A 150 -24.21 5.69 -19.97
N ALA A 151 -23.87 6.89 -19.50
CA ALA A 151 -23.06 7.09 -18.30
C ALA A 151 -23.79 6.61 -17.03
N ASN A 152 -25.09 6.84 -16.92
CA ASN A 152 -25.88 6.35 -15.79
C ASN A 152 -25.97 4.82 -15.78
N ILE A 153 -26.15 4.18 -16.93
CA ILE A 153 -26.14 2.70 -17.01
C ILE A 153 -24.81 2.17 -16.47
N LEU A 154 -23.70 2.72 -16.95
CA LEU A 154 -22.36 2.31 -16.51
C LEU A 154 -22.15 2.58 -15.01
N TRP A 155 -22.56 3.75 -14.51
CA TRP A 155 -22.45 4.08 -13.09
C TRP A 155 -23.18 3.07 -12.21
N HIS A 156 -24.40 2.67 -12.59
CA HIS A 156 -25.18 1.70 -11.83
C HIS A 156 -24.53 0.31 -11.80
N GLU A 157 -23.83 -0.08 -12.86
CA GLU A 157 -23.09 -1.34 -12.95
C GLU A 157 -21.79 -1.30 -12.11
N GLU A 158 -21.03 -0.21 -12.17
CA GLU A 158 -19.67 -0.16 -11.60
C GLU A 158 -19.60 0.36 -10.16
N LYS A 159 -20.61 1.11 -9.69
CA LYS A 159 -20.56 1.75 -8.35
C LYS A 159 -20.38 0.75 -7.21
N GLY A 160 -20.92 -0.46 -7.34
CA GLY A 160 -20.77 -1.51 -6.33
C GLY A 160 -19.31 -1.96 -6.18
N THR A 161 -18.61 -2.13 -7.30
CA THR A 161 -17.19 -2.49 -7.33
C THR A 161 -16.34 -1.38 -6.71
N ALA A 162 -16.64 -0.12 -7.02
CA ALA A 162 -15.94 1.01 -6.43
C ALA A 162 -16.10 1.06 -4.89
N VAL A 163 -17.32 0.85 -4.37
CA VAL A 163 -17.56 0.76 -2.92
C VAL A 163 -16.78 -0.40 -2.30
N ALA A 164 -16.78 -1.58 -2.93
CA ALA A 164 -16.06 -2.75 -2.43
C ALA A 164 -14.55 -2.48 -2.32
N VAL A 165 -13.95 -1.83 -3.32
CA VAL A 165 -12.53 -1.45 -3.30
C VAL A 165 -12.24 -0.46 -2.17
N ILE A 166 -13.12 0.53 -1.94
CA ILE A 166 -12.96 1.51 -0.85
C ILE A 166 -13.02 0.80 0.51
N VAL A 167 -14.01 -0.07 0.73
CA VAL A 167 -14.19 -0.80 2.00
C VAL A 167 -13.01 -1.76 2.25
N LEU A 168 -12.59 -2.50 1.24
CA LEU A 168 -11.43 -3.39 1.33
C LEU A 168 -10.16 -2.62 1.69
N SER A 169 -9.92 -1.49 1.02
CA SER A 169 -8.77 -0.63 1.28
C SER A 169 -8.80 -0.04 2.69
N TRP A 170 -10.00 0.29 3.19
CA TRP A 170 -10.20 0.78 4.55
C TRP A 170 -9.82 -0.29 5.59
N PHE A 171 -10.31 -1.52 5.44
CA PHE A 171 -9.95 -2.64 6.32
C PHE A 171 -8.45 -3.00 6.23
N ALA A 172 -7.86 -2.94 5.03
CA ALA A 172 -6.43 -3.15 4.86
C ALA A 172 -5.60 -2.12 5.65
N LYS A 173 -6.00 -0.84 5.62
CA LYS A 173 -5.33 0.22 6.39
C LYS A 173 -5.52 0.05 7.91
N LEU A 174 -6.67 -0.46 8.35
CA LEU A 174 -6.89 -0.82 9.75
C LEU A 174 -5.97 -1.97 10.18
N TYR A 175 -5.85 -3.02 9.35
CA TYR A 175 -4.93 -4.13 9.59
C TYR A 175 -3.47 -3.63 9.73
N PHE A 176 -3.04 -2.72 8.86
CA PHE A 176 -1.73 -2.07 8.93
C PHE A 176 -1.49 -1.33 10.25
N ALA A 177 -2.48 -0.63 10.79
CA ALA A 177 -2.38 0.01 12.10
C ALA A 177 -2.21 -1.03 13.23
N LEU A 178 -3.00 -2.11 13.20
CA LEU A 178 -2.89 -3.21 14.16
C LEU A 178 -1.53 -3.91 14.08
N LEU A 179 -0.96 -4.03 12.88
CA LEU A 179 0.36 -4.59 12.65
C LEU A 179 1.45 -3.75 13.32
N LEU A 180 1.38 -2.42 13.19
CA LEU A 180 2.30 -1.48 13.87
C LEU A 180 2.21 -1.60 15.40
N TYR A 181 1.00 -1.69 15.95
CA TYR A 181 0.79 -1.93 17.39
C TYR A 181 1.37 -3.27 17.83
N SER A 182 1.18 -4.32 17.02
CA SER A 182 1.72 -5.66 17.31
C SER A 182 3.24 -5.65 17.32
N PHE A 183 3.87 -5.00 16.34
CA PHE A 183 5.32 -4.84 16.28
C PHE A 183 5.86 -4.07 17.49
N ALA A 184 5.26 -2.94 17.84
CA ALA A 184 5.62 -2.19 19.05
C ALA A 184 5.49 -3.04 20.34
N ALA A 185 4.43 -3.86 20.42
CA ALA A 185 4.22 -4.77 21.54
C ALA A 185 5.28 -5.87 21.63
N HIS A 186 5.70 -6.45 20.49
CA HIS A 186 6.77 -7.45 20.46
C HIS A 186 8.13 -6.87 20.81
N LEU A 187 8.44 -5.66 20.37
CA LEU A 187 9.66 -4.94 20.78
C LEU A 187 9.67 -4.68 22.28
N ARG A 188 8.55 -4.22 22.86
CA ARG A 188 8.45 -3.93 24.30
C ARG A 188 8.57 -5.19 25.17
N LYS A 189 8.08 -6.34 24.70
CA LYS A 189 8.13 -7.62 25.42
C LYS A 189 9.44 -8.38 25.22
N GLY A 190 10.31 -7.94 24.30
CA GLY A 190 11.52 -8.68 23.93
C GLY A 190 11.28 -9.97 23.12
N THR A 191 10.02 -10.30 22.82
CA THR A 191 9.61 -11.51 22.08
C THR A 191 9.85 -11.38 20.56
N TYR A 192 10.31 -10.22 20.08
CA TYR A 192 10.55 -10.02 18.65
C TYR A 192 11.64 -10.96 18.10
N ASN A 193 12.75 -11.16 18.85
CA ASN A 193 13.85 -12.03 18.44
C ASN A 193 13.42 -13.50 18.29
N THR A 194 12.53 -13.99 19.16
CA THR A 194 12.05 -15.38 19.12
C THR A 194 11.17 -15.65 17.89
N ILE A 195 10.37 -14.66 17.47
CA ILE A 195 9.50 -14.77 16.29
C ILE A 195 10.31 -14.72 14.99
N ARG A 196 11.31 -13.84 14.95
CA ARG A 196 12.26 -13.77 13.82
C ARG A 196 13.02 -15.08 13.63
N ASN A 197 13.47 -15.70 14.73
CA ASN A 197 14.28 -16.93 14.69
C ASN A 197 13.46 -18.17 14.30
N PHE A 198 12.17 -18.23 14.63
CA PHE A 198 11.31 -19.36 14.24
C PHE A 198 11.28 -19.57 12.71
N ARG A 199 11.30 -18.50 11.92
CA ARG A 199 11.36 -18.60 10.45
C ARG A 199 12.73 -18.95 9.91
N LEU A 200 13.81 -18.45 10.52
CA LEU A 200 15.16 -18.84 10.14
C LEU A 200 15.31 -20.36 10.26
N HIS A 201 14.80 -20.95 11.34
CA HIS A 201 14.82 -22.40 11.53
C HIS A 201 13.99 -23.16 10.47
N GLN A 202 12.84 -22.59 10.06
CA GLN A 202 12.01 -23.17 9.00
C GLN A 202 12.62 -23.02 7.59
N SER A 203 13.48 -22.03 7.37
CA SER A 203 14.27 -21.91 6.13
C SER A 203 15.57 -22.73 6.14
N SER A 204 16.07 -23.13 7.31
CA SER A 204 17.32 -23.88 7.45
C SER A 204 17.15 -25.41 7.41
N SER A 205 15.92 -25.94 7.39
CA SER A 205 15.68 -27.39 7.45
C SER A 205 15.65 -28.09 6.08
N ALA A 206 16.21 -27.50 5.03
CA ALA A 206 16.23 -28.09 3.69
C ALA A 206 17.60 -28.01 2.99
N ALA A 207 18.70 -27.95 3.75
CA ALA A 207 20.06 -27.99 3.20
C ALA A 207 20.89 -29.06 3.90
N TYR A 208 20.99 -30.22 3.24
CA TYR A 208 22.04 -31.23 3.35
C TYR A 208 22.36 -31.79 4.75
N LEU A 209 21.69 -32.89 5.09
CA LEU A 209 22.28 -33.94 5.95
C LEU A 209 23.16 -34.82 5.04
N PRO A 210 24.50 -34.86 5.17
CA PRO A 210 25.27 -35.94 4.60
C PRO A 210 25.06 -37.16 5.48
N ALA A 211 24.27 -38.10 4.98
CA ALA A 211 24.17 -39.42 5.56
C ALA A 211 25.43 -40.21 5.22
N TYR A 212 26.42 -40.30 6.12
CA TYR A 212 27.36 -41.43 6.20
C TYR A 212 27.95 -41.59 7.62
N THR A 213 27.64 -42.76 8.19
CA THR A 213 28.42 -43.64 9.08
C THR A 213 28.71 -43.27 10.54
N GLU A 214 28.08 -44.08 11.40
CA GLU A 214 28.39 -44.59 12.73
C GLU A 214 29.88 -44.54 13.14
N ASP A 215 30.19 -44.07 14.35
CA ASP A 215 30.69 -44.89 15.47
C ASP A 215 31.17 -44.02 16.67
N GLU A 216 30.85 -44.53 17.87
CA GLU A 216 31.46 -44.31 19.19
C GLU A 216 31.32 -42.95 19.94
N ASP A 217 30.53 -43.03 21.01
CA ASP A 217 30.74 -42.46 22.36
C ASP A 217 31.85 -41.41 22.53
N ASN A 218 31.48 -40.19 22.94
CA ASN A 218 32.04 -39.54 24.13
C ASN A 218 31.33 -38.21 24.46
N GLU A 219 31.09 -38.06 25.75
CA GLU A 219 30.57 -36.91 26.50
C GLU A 219 31.40 -35.61 26.33
N ASP A 220 30.84 -34.50 26.83
CA ASP A 220 31.42 -33.16 27.01
C ASP A 220 31.46 -32.19 25.81
N PHE A 221 30.33 -31.50 25.57
CA PHE A 221 30.32 -30.21 24.86
C PHE A 221 30.39 -29.04 25.86
N HIS A 222 31.53 -28.91 26.53
CA HIS A 222 31.92 -27.65 27.15
C HIS A 222 32.44 -26.72 26.05
N ILE A 223 31.83 -25.54 25.87
CA ILE A 223 32.45 -24.43 25.10
C ILE A 223 33.23 -23.54 26.09
N PRO A 224 34.56 -23.49 26.03
CA PRO A 224 35.32 -22.45 26.71
C PRO A 224 35.58 -21.29 25.72
N SER A 225 35.21 -20.09 26.13
CA SER A 225 35.63 -18.84 25.49
C SER A 225 37.17 -18.73 25.50
N LEU A 226 37.80 -18.60 24.34
CA LEU A 226 39.20 -18.18 24.23
C LEU A 226 39.30 -16.80 23.57
N ARG A 227 39.46 -15.81 24.45
CA ARG A 227 40.18 -14.57 24.21
C ARG A 227 41.68 -14.91 24.13
N THR A 228 42.40 -14.46 23.09
CA THR A 228 43.58 -13.56 23.17
C THR A 228 44.44 -13.54 21.90
N HIS A 229 44.74 -12.30 21.47
CA HIS A 229 46.00 -11.75 20.93
C HIS A 229 46.61 -12.15 19.57
N HIS A 230 46.76 -11.08 18.75
CA HIS A 230 47.66 -10.83 17.61
C HIS A 230 49.16 -11.06 17.94
N PRO A 231 50.03 -11.35 16.94
CA PRO A 231 50.76 -10.27 16.25
C PRO A 231 51.13 -10.47 14.76
N ASN A 232 51.27 -9.33 14.06
CA ASN A 232 52.10 -8.98 12.88
C ASN A 232 52.66 -10.06 11.92
N SER A 233 52.34 -9.96 10.61
CA SER A 233 53.14 -9.23 9.60
C SER A 233 52.89 -9.70 8.14
N THR A 234 53.01 -8.76 7.19
CA THR A 234 53.52 -8.92 5.81
C THR A 234 52.61 -9.52 4.72
N SER A 235 52.12 -8.66 3.81
CA SER A 235 51.67 -8.99 2.43
C SER A 235 52.87 -9.46 1.59
N PRO A 236 52.69 -10.28 0.51
CA PRO A 236 52.27 -9.73 -0.79
C PRO A 236 51.53 -10.70 -1.75
N ASN A 237 51.09 -10.12 -2.88
CA ASN A 237 50.89 -10.71 -4.23
C ASN A 237 49.48 -11.13 -4.73
N ILE A 238 49.07 -10.41 -5.78
CA ILE A 238 48.14 -10.75 -6.87
C ILE A 238 48.92 -11.58 -7.94
N PRO A 239 48.28 -12.50 -8.68
CA PRO A 239 47.91 -12.28 -10.09
C PRO A 239 46.43 -12.65 -10.35
N ASP A 240 45.62 -11.85 -11.04
CA ASP A 240 45.53 -11.68 -12.50
C ASP A 240 45.32 -12.99 -13.27
N PHE A 241 44.09 -13.23 -13.76
CA PHE A 241 43.93 -13.78 -15.11
C PHE A 241 42.54 -13.49 -15.71
N VAL A 242 42.63 -12.79 -16.84
CA VAL A 242 41.66 -12.50 -17.88
C VAL A 242 41.13 -13.79 -18.55
N SER A 243 39.83 -13.83 -18.85
CA SER A 243 39.28 -14.36 -20.11
C SER A 243 37.79 -13.97 -20.28
N ALA A 244 37.55 -12.95 -21.11
CA ALA A 244 36.33 -12.78 -21.91
C ALA A 244 36.38 -13.78 -23.11
N PRO A 245 35.37 -13.94 -24.03
CA PRO A 245 34.19 -13.12 -24.35
C PRO A 245 32.88 -13.95 -24.45
N GLY A 246 31.65 -13.39 -24.35
CA GLY A 246 30.99 -12.50 -25.30
C GLY A 246 30.25 -13.29 -26.40
N ARG A 247 28.90 -13.30 -26.38
CA ARG A 247 28.09 -13.24 -27.62
C ARG A 247 26.63 -12.83 -27.38
N SER A 248 26.26 -11.85 -28.19
CA SER A 248 24.95 -11.26 -28.46
C SER A 248 23.82 -12.22 -28.80
N GLY A 249 22.59 -11.85 -28.44
CA GLY A 249 21.36 -12.41 -29.01
C GLY A 249 20.15 -11.50 -28.75
N ARG A 250 19.90 -10.57 -29.68
CA ARG A 250 18.78 -9.63 -29.71
C ARG A 250 17.61 -10.31 -30.42
N HIS A 251 16.41 -10.39 -29.84
CA HIS A 251 15.17 -10.51 -30.62
C HIS A 251 13.96 -9.91 -29.89
N SER A 252 13.07 -9.38 -30.71
CA SER A 252 12.04 -8.38 -30.46
C SER A 252 10.65 -9.00 -30.19
N ALA A 253 9.88 -8.26 -29.39
CA ALA A 253 8.41 -8.09 -29.37
C ALA A 253 7.48 -9.25 -29.76
N ARG A 254 6.55 -9.56 -28.85
CA ARG A 254 5.16 -9.81 -29.24
C ARG A 254 4.20 -9.36 -28.13
N GLN A 255 3.48 -8.27 -28.41
CA GLN A 255 2.28 -7.85 -27.70
C GLN A 255 1.22 -8.97 -27.79
N SER A 256 0.70 -9.41 -26.65
CA SER A 256 -0.54 -10.16 -26.59
C SER A 256 -1.64 -9.22 -26.11
N ARG A 257 -2.54 -8.86 -27.03
CA ARG A 257 -3.77 -8.12 -26.75
C ARG A 257 -4.75 -9.11 -26.11
N SER A 258 -5.13 -8.86 -24.87
CA SER A 258 -6.29 -9.51 -24.26
C SER A 258 -7.56 -9.00 -24.93
N SER A 259 -8.32 -9.93 -25.48
CA SER A 259 -9.66 -9.72 -26.05
C SER A 259 -10.65 -9.52 -24.91
N LEU A 260 -10.95 -8.26 -24.57
CA LEU A 260 -12.05 -7.88 -23.69
C LEU A 260 -13.34 -7.74 -24.52
N GLY A 261 -14.41 -8.34 -23.99
CA GLY A 261 -15.69 -8.55 -24.67
C GLY A 261 -16.27 -7.30 -25.32
N LYS A 262 -16.72 -7.50 -26.55
CA LYS A 262 -17.51 -6.52 -27.32
C LYS A 262 -18.89 -6.42 -26.68
N ILE A 263 -19.12 -5.41 -25.83
CA ILE A 263 -20.45 -5.07 -25.32
C ILE A 263 -21.25 -4.53 -26.51
N MET A 264 -22.29 -5.26 -26.91
CA MET A 264 -23.27 -4.75 -27.87
C MET A 264 -24.26 -3.86 -27.12
N ILE A 265 -24.26 -2.58 -27.47
CA ILE A 265 -25.34 -1.65 -27.12
C ILE A 265 -26.51 -1.97 -28.05
N PRO A 266 -27.71 -2.32 -27.56
CA PRO A 266 -28.89 -2.34 -28.42
C PRO A 266 -29.21 -0.90 -28.81
N LEU A 267 -28.88 -0.53 -30.05
CA LEU A 267 -29.48 0.62 -30.71
C LEU A 267 -30.94 0.25 -30.97
N GLN A 268 -31.84 0.75 -30.14
CA GLN A 268 -33.26 0.73 -30.46
C GLN A 268 -33.52 1.85 -31.47
N GLU A 269 -33.61 1.42 -32.73
CA GLU A 269 -34.22 2.17 -33.81
C GLU A 269 -35.69 2.42 -33.46
N ASN A 270 -36.12 3.65 -33.68
CA ASN A 270 -37.46 4.23 -33.41
C ASN A 270 -37.59 4.90 -32.05
N GLY A 271 -37.49 6.23 -32.09
CA GLY A 271 -37.90 7.09 -31.00
C GLY A 271 -39.40 6.98 -30.81
N ASP A 272 -39.79 6.59 -29.60
CA ASP A 272 -41.02 7.01 -28.95
C ASP A 272 -40.80 6.92 -27.45
N VAL A 273 -41.06 8.03 -26.76
CA VAL A 273 -40.97 8.16 -25.31
C VAL A 273 -42.29 7.64 -24.74
N LEU A 274 -42.28 6.43 -24.16
CA LEU A 274 -43.43 5.88 -23.47
C LEU A 274 -43.23 6.05 -21.95
N PHE A 275 -43.95 7.02 -21.40
CA PHE A 275 -44.22 7.11 -19.97
C PHE A 275 -45.07 5.90 -19.59
N GLU A 276 -44.55 5.03 -18.73
CA GLU A 276 -45.37 4.00 -18.09
C GLU A 276 -45.97 4.59 -16.80
N GLU A 277 -47.18 5.12 -16.95
CA GLU A 277 -48.11 5.37 -15.85
C GLU A 277 -48.83 4.07 -15.50
N SER A 278 -48.52 3.49 -14.35
CA SER A 278 -49.34 2.52 -13.62
C SER A 278 -48.78 2.45 -12.20
N GLY A 279 -49.50 2.69 -11.11
CA GLY A 279 -50.94 2.77 -10.93
C GLY A 279 -51.28 2.07 -9.61
N ARG A 280 -51.74 2.87 -8.63
CA ARG A 280 -52.30 2.54 -7.29
C ARG A 280 -51.33 2.34 -6.13
#